data_AF-A0AAU9Y1T1-F1
#
_entry.id   AF-A0AAU9Y1T1-F1
#
_cell.length_a   1.000
_cell.length_b   1.000
_cell.length_c   1.000
_cell.angle_alpha   90.00
_cell.angle_beta   90.00
_cell.angle_gamma   90.00
#
_symmetry.space_group_name_H-M   'P 1'
#
loop_
_entity.id
_entity.type
_entity.pdbx_description
1 polymer ?
#
loop_
_entity_poly.entity_id
_entity_poly.type
_entity_poly.pdbx_seq_one_letter_code
_entity_poly.pdbx_strand_id
1 'polypeptide(L)'
;MFHNKAFVNPYTKVDFPVAVELHRRLYFEVSVATDDKKLSVRADRCYATPTQDQKNSLKYVFIKKGCPSDATVKYHSSPSSRAQRFSVGSL
;
A
#
# COMPACT_ATOMS: atom_id res chain seq x y z
N MET A 1 -6.81 -1.11 -0.82
CA MET A 1 -6.63 0.26 -0.26
C MET A 1 -7.72 0.46 0.79
N PHE A 2 -7.48 1.22 1.85
CA PHE A 2 -8.45 1.48 2.93
C PHE A 2 -8.76 2.97 3.01
N HIS A 3 -9.95 3.30 3.52
CA HIS A 3 -10.39 4.70 3.66
C HIS A 3 -9.50 5.52 4.60
N ASN A 4 -8.98 4.90 5.67
CA ASN A 4 -8.19 5.59 6.69
C ASN A 4 -7.32 4.60 7.50
N LYS A 5 -6.63 5.13 8.51
CA LYS A 5 -5.73 4.39 9.41
C LYS A 5 -6.40 3.30 10.27
N ALA A 6 -7.73 3.17 10.25
CA ALA A 6 -8.42 2.13 11.01
C ALA A 6 -8.37 0.76 10.32
N PHE A 7 -8.11 0.71 9.00
CA PHE A 7 -7.99 -0.54 8.23
C PHE A 7 -9.20 -1.49 8.38
N VAL A 8 -10.42 -0.95 8.46
CA VAL A 8 -11.65 -1.73 8.68
C VAL A 8 -12.21 -2.25 7.35
N ASN A 9 -12.66 -1.35 6.48
CA ASN A 9 -13.23 -1.70 5.19
C ASN A 9 -12.26 -1.31 4.06
N PRO A 10 -11.82 -2.27 3.24
CA PRO A 10 -11.05 -1.95 2.05
C PRO A 10 -11.98 -1.48 0.93
N TYR A 11 -11.48 -0.56 0.09
CA TYR A 11 -12.04 -0.33 -1.23
C TYR A 11 -12.00 -1.62 -2.05
N THR A 12 -13.08 -1.89 -2.76
CA THR A 12 -13.29 -3.02 -3.66
C THR A 12 -13.24 -2.57 -5.12
N LYS A 13 -13.31 -3.51 -6.07
CA LYS A 13 -13.24 -3.19 -7.50
C LYS A 13 -14.34 -2.23 -7.97
N VAL A 14 -15.53 -2.29 -7.36
CA VAL A 14 -16.67 -1.44 -7.76
C VAL A 14 -16.51 0.02 -7.33
N ASP A 15 -15.61 0.28 -6.36
CA ASP A 15 -15.34 1.63 -5.87
C ASP A 15 -14.35 2.40 -6.77
N PHE A 16 -13.73 1.73 -7.76
CA PHE A 16 -12.76 2.37 -8.64
C PHE A 16 -13.42 3.03 -9.86
N PRO A 17 -12.97 4.23 -10.27
CA PRO A 17 -11.82 4.98 -9.73
C PRO A 17 -12.14 5.73 -8.43
N VAL A 18 -11.25 5.59 -7.43
CA VAL A 18 -11.40 6.32 -6.16
C VAL A 18 -10.88 7.75 -6.32
N ALA A 19 -11.76 8.73 -6.17
CA ALA A 19 -11.37 10.14 -6.11
C ALA A 19 -10.68 10.44 -4.76
N VAL A 20 -9.47 11.00 -4.83
CA VAL A 20 -8.67 11.34 -3.64
C VAL A 20 -8.18 12.78 -3.74
N GLU A 21 -8.28 13.52 -2.65
CA GLU A 21 -7.75 14.89 -2.57
C GLU A 21 -6.21 14.87 -2.54
N LEU A 22 -5.60 15.88 -3.16
CA LEU A 22 -4.18 16.15 -3.00
C LEU A 22 -3.83 16.41 -1.52
N HIS A 23 -2.60 16.11 -1.12
CA HIS A 23 -2.09 16.20 0.26
C HIS A 23 -2.78 15.26 1.27
N ARG A 24 -3.70 14.40 0.83
CA ARG A 24 -4.23 13.31 1.66
C ARG A 24 -3.38 12.06 1.55
N ARG A 25 -3.34 11.32 2.65
CA ARG A 25 -2.63 10.04 2.73
C ARG A 25 -3.52 8.91 2.26
N LEU A 26 -2.92 7.99 1.50
CA LEU A 26 -3.54 6.75 1.06
C LEU A 26 -3.09 5.61 1.96
N TYR A 27 -4.01 4.73 2.35
CA TYR A 27 -3.76 3.63 3.30
C TYR A 27 -3.84 2.28 2.59
N PHE A 28 -2.81 1.46 2.78
CA PHE A 28 -2.63 0.17 2.11
C PHE A 28 -2.31 -0.95 3.10
N GLU A 29 -2.81 -2.13 2.80
CA GLU A 29 -2.39 -3.39 3.41
C GLU A 29 -1.96 -4.34 2.29
N VAL A 30 -0.86 -5.04 2.50
CA VAL A 30 -0.47 -6.20 1.70
C VAL A 30 -0.58 -7.39 2.62
N SER A 31 -1.31 -8.41 2.21
CA SER A 31 -1.59 -9.59 3.02
C SER A 31 -1.46 -10.87 2.21
N VAL A 32 -1.09 -11.96 2.88
CA VAL A 32 -1.16 -13.32 2.32
C VAL A 32 -2.35 -14.06 2.89
N ALA A 33 -3.19 -14.62 2.02
CA ALA A 33 -4.31 -15.47 2.41
C ALA A 33 -3.79 -16.91 2.61
N THR A 34 -3.48 -17.27 3.85
CA THR A 34 -2.94 -18.57 4.22
C THR A 34 -3.22 -18.87 5.69
N ASP A 35 -3.47 -20.13 6.02
CA ASP A 35 -3.61 -20.60 7.39
C ASP A 35 -2.27 -20.89 8.06
N ASP A 36 -1.17 -20.96 7.29
CA ASP A 36 0.16 -21.18 7.84
C ASP A 36 0.63 -19.96 8.66
N LYS A 37 0.79 -20.17 9.96
CA LYS A 37 1.23 -19.14 10.92
C LYS A 37 2.74 -18.86 10.84
N LYS A 38 3.51 -19.67 10.11
CA LYS A 38 4.96 -19.47 9.92
C LYS A 38 5.28 -18.50 8.79
N LEU A 39 4.31 -18.21 7.93
CA LEU A 39 4.48 -17.26 6.83
C LEU A 39 4.39 -15.82 7.32
N SER A 40 5.25 -14.97 6.76
CA SER A 40 5.21 -13.52 6.96
C SER A 40 5.26 -12.83 5.62
N VAL A 41 4.71 -11.62 5.55
CA VAL A 41 4.71 -10.79 4.34
C VAL A 41 5.47 -9.50 4.58
N ARG A 42 6.20 -9.06 3.56
CA ARG A 42 6.86 -7.77 3.51
C ARG A 42 6.85 -7.24 2.09
N ALA A 43 6.39 -6.02 1.92
CA ALA A 43 6.50 -5.26 0.70
C ALA A 43 7.98 -4.95 0.41
N ASP A 44 8.50 -5.47 -0.70
CA ASP A 44 9.88 -5.24 -1.10
C ASP A 44 10.04 -4.03 -2.03
N ARG A 45 9.18 -3.93 -3.05
CA ARG A 45 9.20 -2.81 -3.99
C ARG A 45 7.77 -2.37 -4.29
N CYS A 46 7.46 -1.12 -3.98
CA CYS A 46 6.17 -0.51 -4.29
C CYS A 46 6.37 0.75 -5.13
N TYR A 47 5.57 0.87 -6.19
CA TYR A 47 5.64 1.98 -7.11
C TYR A 47 4.25 2.29 -7.69
N ALA A 48 4.06 3.54 -8.09
CA ALA A 48 2.90 4.00 -8.84
C ALA A 48 3.28 4.26 -10.30
N THR A 49 2.32 4.05 -11.19
CA THR A 49 2.38 4.36 -12.62
C THR A 49 1.24 5.31 -12.98
N PRO A 50 1.42 6.22 -13.96
CA PRO A 50 0.36 7.13 -14.38
C PRO A 50 -0.79 6.42 -15.12
N THR A 51 -0.54 5.18 -15.57
CA THR A 51 -1.52 4.32 -16.25
C THR A 51 -1.61 2.97 -15.53
N GLN A 52 -2.59 2.15 -15.92
CA GLN A 52 -2.74 0.78 -15.39
C GLN A 52 -1.59 -0.17 -15.81
N ASP A 53 -0.79 0.21 -16.82
CA ASP A 53 0.33 -0.60 -17.27
C ASP A 53 1.48 -0.59 -16.24
N GLN A 54 1.70 -1.73 -15.59
CA GLN A 54 2.79 -1.92 -14.63
C GLN A 54 4.19 -1.84 -15.28
N LYS A 55 4.28 -2.00 -16.60
CA LYS A 55 5.52 -1.89 -17.39
C LYS A 55 5.78 -0.47 -17.88
N ASN A 56 4.90 0.49 -17.60
CA ASN A 56 5.10 1.89 -17.93
C ASN A 56 6.51 2.35 -17.49
N SER A 57 7.23 3.03 -18.38
CA SER A 57 8.60 3.49 -18.11
C SER A 57 8.64 4.50 -16.95
N LEU A 58 7.58 5.30 -16.79
CA LEU A 58 7.43 6.24 -15.69
C LEU A 58 6.91 5.53 -14.43
N LYS A 59 7.78 5.37 -13.44
CA LYS A 59 7.48 4.74 -12.15
C LYS A 59 7.91 5.64 -11.00
N TYR A 60 6.98 5.95 -10.11
CA TYR A 60 7.29 6.61 -8.85
C TYR A 60 7.44 5.55 -7.75
N VAL A 61 8.68 5.28 -7.33
CA VAL A 61 9.01 4.24 -6.34
C VAL A 61 9.03 4.84 -4.94
N PHE A 62 8.16 4.36 -4.05
CA PHE A 62 8.07 4.84 -2.65
C PHE A 62 8.51 3.78 -1.61
N ILE A 63 8.63 2.51 -2.01
CA ILE A 63 9.33 1.47 -1.22
C ILE A 63 10.32 0.76 -2.14
N LYS A 64 11.57 0.62 -1.70
CA LYS A 64 12.68 0.00 -2.44
C LYS A 64 13.50 -0.91 -1.52
N LYS A 65 13.69 -2.18 -1.90
CA LYS A 65 14.40 -3.21 -1.10
C LYS A 65 13.81 -3.36 0.32
N GLY A 66 12.50 -3.19 0.40
CA GLY A 66 11.68 -3.24 1.61
C GLY A 66 11.87 -2.09 2.59
N CYS A 67 12.54 -1.02 2.18
CA CYS A 67 12.67 0.22 2.97
C CYS A 67 11.90 1.37 2.29
N PRO A 68 11.39 2.34 3.04
CA PRO A 68 10.87 3.59 2.49
C PRO A 68 11.92 4.29 1.62
N SER A 69 11.58 4.58 0.36
CA SER A 69 12.37 5.49 -0.48
C SER A 69 11.78 6.89 -0.56
N ASP A 70 10.54 7.05 -0.09
CA ASP A 70 9.86 8.33 0.05
C ASP A 70 9.58 8.62 1.53
N ALA A 71 9.84 9.86 1.96
CA ALA A 71 9.74 10.29 3.35
C ALA A 71 8.29 10.31 3.88
N THR A 72 7.30 10.34 3.00
CA THR A 72 5.90 10.28 3.40
C THR A 72 5.44 8.87 3.71
N VAL A 73 6.22 7.82 3.43
CA VAL A 73 5.80 6.45 3.76
C VAL A 73 5.81 6.25 5.28
N LYS A 74 4.67 5.80 5.82
CA LYS A 74 4.52 5.45 7.24
C LYS A 74 4.00 4.03 7.36
N TYR A 75 4.75 3.18 8.07
CA TYR A 75 4.29 1.86 8.47
C TYR A 75 3.33 1.95 9.66
N HIS A 76 2.37 1.03 9.72
CA HIS A 76 1.36 0.95 10.78
C HIS A 76 1.36 -0.44 11.40
N SER A 77 0.83 -0.53 12.62
CA SER A 77 0.65 -1.83 13.29
C SER A 77 -0.31 -2.71 12.49
N SER A 78 0.05 -3.98 12.38
CA SER A 78 -0.74 -5.03 11.72
C SER A 78 -1.14 -6.08 12.74
N PRO A 79 -2.35 -6.66 12.64
CA PRO A 79 -2.81 -7.68 13.58
C PRO A 79 -2.05 -9.02 13.46
N SER A 80 -1.28 -9.22 12.39
CA SER A 80 -0.46 -10.44 12.22
C SER A 80 0.74 -10.20 11.30
N SER A 81 1.75 -11.08 11.40
CA SER A 81 2.91 -11.12 10.49
C SER A 81 2.55 -11.39 9.03
N ARG A 82 1.34 -11.90 8.77
CA ARG A 82 0.80 -12.20 7.43
C ARG A 82 0.24 -10.97 6.72
N ALA A 83 0.23 -9.82 7.37
CA ALA A 83 -0.16 -8.54 6.78
C ALA A 83 0.86 -7.46 7.12
N GLN A 84 1.14 -6.57 6.17
CA GLN A 84 1.89 -5.35 6.39
C GLN A 84 1.03 -4.15 5.99
N ARG A 85 0.90 -3.19 6.90
CA ARG A 85 0.15 -1.95 6.69
C ARG A 85 1.11 -0.78 6.52
N PHE A 86 0.84 0.04 5.51
CA PHE A 86 1.57 1.28 5.29
C PHE A 86 0.66 2.33 4.67
N SER A 87 1.12 3.57 4.67
CA SER A 87 0.46 4.68 3.99
C SER A 87 1.49 5.57 3.32
N VAL A 88 1.09 6.24 2.25
CA VAL A 88 1.91 7.19 1.49
C VAL A 88 1.13 8.49 1.36
N GLY A 89 1.80 9.63 1.44
CA GLY A 89 1.19 10.94 1.18
C GLY A 89 1.59 11.46 -0.20
N SER A 90 0.77 12.30 -0.78
CA SER A 90 1.23 13.25 -1.79
C SER A 90 1.76 14.49 -1.06
N LEU A 91 2.98 14.91 -1.37
CA LEU A 91 3.51 16.22 -0.96
C LEU A 91 2.98 17.30 -1.88
#